data_AF-A0A3B0X6L8-F1
#
_entry.id   AF-A0A3B0X6L8-F1
#
_cell.length_a   1.000
_cell.length_b   1.000
_cell.length_c   1.000
_cell.angle_alpha   90.00
_cell.angle_beta   90.00
_cell.angle_gamma   90.00
#
_symmetry.space_group_name_H-M   'P 1'
#
loop_
_entity.id
_entity.type
_entity.pdbx_description
1 polymer ?
#
loop_
_entity_poly.entity_id
_entity_poly.type
_entity_poly.pdbx_seq_one_letter_code
_entity_poly.pdbx_strand_id
1 'polypeptide(L)' 'MNHVVANRVFVKLEFNQEFEQRFKDRAGQIDKQPGFIRMDVLKPQSDKTPYVILTYWQDEPAFKNWV' A
#
# COMPACT_ATOMS: atom_id res chain seq x y z
N MET A 1 7.66 -16.01 9.65
CA MET A 1 6.53 -15.07 9.78
C MET A 1 6.79 -13.95 8.80
N ASN A 2 5.80 -13.53 8.02
CA ASN A 2 5.96 -12.43 7.07
C ASN A 2 6.05 -11.09 7.81
N HIS A 3 6.80 -10.14 7.27
CA HIS A 3 6.80 -8.76 7.75
C HIS A 3 5.69 -7.99 7.03
N VAL A 4 4.81 -7.33 7.78
CA VAL A 4 3.64 -6.64 7.22
C VAL A 4 3.64 -5.19 7.70
N VAL A 5 3.60 -4.26 6.75
CA VAL A 5 3.57 -2.83 7.02
C VAL A 5 2.21 -2.26 6.66
N ALA A 6 1.63 -1.47 7.56
CA ALA A 6 0.30 -0.89 7.40
C ALA A 6 0.38 0.65 7.37
N ASN A 7 0.44 1.20 6.15
CA ASN A 7 0.40 2.64 5.94
C ASN A 7 -1.04 3.14 5.99
N ARG A 8 -1.29 4.19 6.77
CA ARG A 8 -2.61 4.82 6.93
C ARG A 8 -2.57 6.21 6.31
N VAL A 9 -3.38 6.42 5.28
CA VAL A 9 -3.37 7.67 4.51
C VAL A 9 -4.74 8.31 4.54
N PHE A 10 -4.81 9.50 5.11
CA PHE A 10 -5.99 10.35 5.02
C PHE A 10 -5.95 11.10 3.70
N VAL A 11 -6.99 10.92 2.89
CA VAL A 11 -7.14 11.54 1.59
C VAL A 11 -8.37 12.42 1.65
N LYS A 12 -8.29 13.64 1.12
CA LYS A 12 -9.48 14.49 1.01
C LYS A 12 -10.43 13.89 -0.04
N LEU A 13 -11.74 14.03 0.17
CA LEU A 13 -12.76 13.38 -0.64
C LEU A 13 -12.58 13.63 -2.14
N GLU A 14 -12.21 14.86 -2.52
CA GLU A 14 -12.00 15.28 -3.91
C GLU A 14 -10.83 14.55 -4.59
N PHE A 15 -9.90 13.96 -3.84
CA PHE A 15 -8.73 13.26 -4.37
C PHE A 15 -8.84 11.73 -4.31
N ASN A 16 -9.94 11.17 -3.82
CA ASN A 16 -10.09 9.72 -3.65
C ASN A 16 -9.92 8.96 -4.97
N GLN A 17 -10.57 9.42 -6.05
CA GLN A 17 -10.48 8.75 -7.34
C GLN A 17 -9.07 8.81 -7.93
N GLU A 18 -8.41 9.97 -7.84
CA GLU A 18 -7.04 10.14 -8.31
C GLU A 18 -6.07 9.27 -7.49
N PHE A 19 -6.27 9.19 -6.18
CA PHE A 19 -5.50 8.34 -5.30
C PHE A 19 -5.62 6.86 -5.71
N GLU A 20 -6.84 6.34 -5.87
CA GLU A 20 -7.07 4.97 -6.33
C GLU A 20 -6.43 4.70 -7.70
N GLN A 21 -6.52 5.66 -8.63
CA GLN A 21 -5.93 5.53 -9.96
C GLN A 21 -4.40 5.44 -9.90
N ARG A 22 -3.74 6.24 -9.05
CA ARG A 22 -2.28 6.18 -8.87
C ARG A 22 -1.80 4.81 -8.37
N PHE A 23 -2.60 4.10 -7.56
CA PHE A 23 -2.26 2.74 -7.14
C PHE A 23 -2.46 1.72 -8.26
N LYS A 24 -3.50 1.89 -9.09
CA LYS A 24 -3.71 1.04 -10.28
C LYS A 24 -2.60 1.22 -11.30
N ASP A 25 -2.19 2.45 -11.57
CA ASP A 25 -1.13 2.76 -12.55
C ASP A 25 0.25 2.26 -12.09
N ARG A 26 0.47 2.18 -10.77
CA ARG A 26 1.71 1.67 -10.16
C ARG A 26 1.67 0.18 -9.86
N ALA A 27 0.53 -0.49 -10.07
CA ALA A 27 0.42 -1.93 -9.89
C ALA A 27 1.47 -2.63 -10.78
N GLY A 28 2.31 -3.47 -10.19
CA GLY A 28 3.39 -4.16 -10.90
C GLY A 28 4.79 -3.52 -10.81
N GLN A 29 4.93 -2.27 -10.33
CA GLN A 29 6.27 -1.70 -10.09
C GLN A 29 6.91 -2.25 -8.82
N ILE A 30 6.11 -2.37 -7.76
CA ILE A 30 6.55 -2.92 -6.47
C ILE A 30 6.76 -4.45 -6.53
N ASP A 31 6.08 -5.14 -7.44
CA ASP A 31 6.17 -6.59 -7.63
C ASP A 31 7.57 -7.06 -8.03
N LYS A 32 8.42 -6.15 -8.53
CA LYS A 32 9.80 -6.43 -8.93
C LYS A 32 10.80 -6.32 -7.77
N GLN A 33 10.35 -5.88 -6.59
CA GLN A 33 11.23 -5.66 -5.44
C GLN A 33 11.58 -6.99 -4.77
N PRO A 34 12.86 -7.26 -4.50
CA PRO A 34 13.26 -8.48 -3.80
C PRO A 34 12.54 -8.63 -2.46
N GLY A 35 11.92 -9.80 -2.24
CA GLY A 35 11.21 -10.11 -1.01
C GLY A 35 9.82 -9.50 -0.87
N PHE A 36 9.32 -8.74 -1.87
CA PHE A 36 7.92 -8.33 -1.92
C PHE A 36 7.02 -9.54 -2.19
N ILE A 37 5.87 -9.60 -1.49
CA ILE A 37 4.91 -10.70 -1.63
C ILE A 37 3.63 -10.19 -2.29
N ARG A 38 2.99 -9.17 -1.72
CA ARG A 38 1.77 -8.54 -2.27
C ARG A 38 1.50 -7.19 -1.62
N MET A 39 0.60 -6.43 -2.24
CA MET A 39 0.06 -5.20 -1.71
C MET A 39 -1.47 -5.22 -1.76
N ASP A 40 -2.11 -4.92 -0.63
CA ASP A 40 -3.55 -4.75 -0.53
C ASP A 40 -3.87 -3.27 -0.28
N VAL A 41 -4.71 -2.68 -1.14
CA VAL A 41 -5.18 -1.29 -0.99
C VAL A 41 -6.62 -1.32 -0.50
N LEU A 42 -6.82 -0.97 0.76
CA LEU A 42 -8.12 -1.00 1.42
C LEU A 42 -8.77 0.37 1.37
N LYS A 43 -9.90 0.45 0.68
CA LYS A 43 -10.73 1.65 0.59
C LYS A 43 -11.46 1.90 1.91
N PRO A 44 -11.50 3.15 2.42
CA PRO A 44 -12.26 3.48 3.61
C PRO A 44 -13.76 3.30 3.39
N GLN A 45 -14.49 2.90 4.45
CA GLN A 45 -15.96 2.81 4.43
C GLN A 45 -16.64 4.15 4.74
N SER A 46 -15.89 5.14 5.23
CA SER A 46 -16.39 6.48 5.51
C SER A 46 -15.29 7.54 5.34
N ASP A 47 -15.69 8.80 5.13
CA ASP A 47 -14.78 9.93 4.97
C ASP A 47 -13.94 10.26 6.22
N LYS A 48 -14.28 9.66 7.37
CA LYS A 48 -13.56 9.81 8.64
C LYS A 48 -12.48 8.75 8.85
N THR A 49 -12.39 7.77 7.96
CA THR A 49 -11.44 6.65 8.04
C THR A 49 -10.41 6.74 6.91
N PRO A 50 -9.14 6.41 7.18
CA PRO A 50 -8.10 6.49 6.16
C PRO A 50 -8.16 5.30 5.21
N TYR A 51 -7.52 5.44 4.05
CA TYR A 51 -7.07 4.27 3.29
C TYR A 51 -6.02 3.52 4.10
N VAL A 52 -6.03 2.20 3.97
CA VAL A 52 -4.97 1.35 4.54
C VAL A 52 -4.27 0.62 3.41
N ILE A 53 -2.96 0.82 3.30
CA ILE A 53 -2.11 0.15 2.32
C ILE A 53 -1.30 -0.86 3.12
N LEU A 54 -1.58 -2.14 2.88
CA LEU A 54 -0.84 -3.25 3.47
C LEU A 54 0.20 -3.73 2.46
N THR A 55 1.46 -3.73 2.83
CA THR A 55 2.52 -4.38 2.04
C THR A 55 3.09 -5.56 2.81
N TYR A 56 3.18 -6.69 2.13
CA TYR A 56 3.64 -7.96 2.68
C TYR A 56 5.03 -8.26 2.13
N TRP A 57 5.94 -8.59 3.03
CA TRP A 57 7.34 -8.86 2.74
C TRP A 57 7.76 -10.18 3.37
N GLN A 58 8.74 -10.84 2.75
CA GLN A 58 9.32 -12.07 3.27
C GLN A 58 9.89 -11.86 4.68
N ASP A 59 10.55 -10.71 4.90
CA ASP A 59 11.12 -10.31 6.17
C ASP A 59 11.26 -8.77 6.27
N GLU A 60 11.68 -8.29 7.44
CA GLU A 60 11.90 -6.87 7.71
C GLU A 60 13.08 -6.27 6.91
N PRO A 61 14.23 -6.96 6.74
CA PRO A 61 15.30 -6.49 5.86
C PRO A 61 14.85 -6.20 4.42
N ALA A 62 14.04 -7.07 3.81
CA ALA A 62 13.51 -6.86 2.47
C ALA A 62 12.71 -5.56 2.37
N PHE A 63 11.83 -5.29 3.35
CA PHE A 63 11.10 -4.02 3.43
C PHE A 63 12.05 -2.82 3.61
N LYS A 64 13.02 -2.91 4.52
CA LYS A 64 13.97 -1.82 4.80
C LYS A 64 14.87 -1.47 3.63
N ASN A 65 15.20 -2.43 2.76
CA ASN A 65 15.99 -2.19 1.56
C ASN A 65 15.20 -1.52 0.42
N TRP A 66 13.87 -1.61 0.47
CA TRP A 66 12.99 -1.00 -0.52
C TRP A 66 12.66 0.47 -0.20
N VAL A 67 12.50 0.79 1.08
CA VAL A 67 12.03 2.11 1.57
C VAL A 67 13.06 3.22 1.43
#